data_AF-A0A453E507-F1
#
_entry.id   AF-A0A453E507-F1
#
_cell.length_a   1.000
_cell.length_b   1.000
_cell.length_c   1.000
_cell.angle_alpha   90.00
_cell.angle_beta   90.00
_cell.angle_gamma   90.00
#
_symmetry.space_group_name_H-M   'P 1'
#
loop_
_entity.id
_entity.type
_entity.pdbx_description
1 polymer ?
#
loop_
_entity_poly.entity_id
_entity_poly.type
_entity_poly.pdbx_seq_one_letter_code
_entity_poly.pdbx_strand_id
1 'polypeptide(L)'
;MLRWEQNNIIFLINNGGYTIEVEIHDGPYNIIKNWNYTGVVEAFHNGEGKCYTAKVRTEEELKKAIEASLGPNKDSLCFIEVIVHKDDTSKELLEWGSRVSAANSRPPNPQ
;
A
#
# COMPACT_ATOMS: atom_id res chain seq x y z
N MET A 1 15.03 -6.48 -7.39
CA MET A 1 15.39 -5.26 -6.64
C MET A 1 16.59 -5.51 -5.74
N LEU A 2 16.44 -6.13 -4.56
CA LEU A 2 17.56 -6.36 -3.62
C LEU A 2 18.79 -7.04 -4.26
N ARG A 3 18.61 -8.22 -4.86
CA ARG A 3 19.69 -8.97 -5.54
C ARG A 3 20.41 -8.19 -6.66
N TRP A 4 19.75 -7.21 -7.24
CA TRP A 4 20.24 -6.44 -8.38
C TRP A 4 20.58 -4.99 -7.98
N GLU A 5 20.72 -4.72 -6.69
CA GLU A 5 21.11 -3.42 -6.14
C GLU A 5 20.27 -2.24 -6.70
N GLN A 6 18.96 -2.47 -6.88
CA GLN A 6 18.07 -1.42 -7.34
C GLN A 6 17.63 -0.54 -6.15
N ASN A 7 17.81 0.77 -6.29
CA ASN A 7 17.58 1.76 -5.24
C ASN A 7 16.15 2.34 -5.28
N ASN A 8 15.16 1.46 -5.42
CA ASN A 8 13.78 1.89 -5.56
C ASN A 8 13.24 2.40 -4.21
N ILE A 9 12.33 3.37 -4.25
CA ILE A 9 11.52 3.75 -3.08
C ILE A 9 10.12 3.17 -3.28
N ILE A 10 9.71 2.28 -2.38
CA ILE A 10 8.41 1.61 -2.39
C ILE A 10 7.58 2.16 -1.26
N PHE A 11 6.41 2.71 -1.58
CA PHE A 11 5.37 3.03 -0.61
C PHE A 11 4.32 1.92 -0.62
N LEU A 12 4.27 1.14 0.45
CA LEU A 12 3.18 0.20 0.66
C LEU A 12 2.10 0.90 1.49
N ILE A 13 0.94 1.13 0.89
CA ILE A 13 -0.23 1.63 1.61
C ILE A 13 -0.86 0.48 2.37
N ASN A 14 -0.65 0.43 3.68
CA ASN A 14 -1.26 -0.53 4.58
C ASN A 14 -2.54 0.05 5.18
N ASN A 15 -3.65 -0.15 4.48
CA ASN A 15 -5.01 0.21 4.90
C ASN A 15 -5.80 -1.00 5.47
N GLY A 16 -5.15 -2.16 5.62
CA GLY A 16 -5.72 -3.34 6.27
C GLY A 16 -6.70 -4.18 5.43
N GLY A 17 -6.86 -3.93 4.13
CA GLY A 17 -7.83 -4.68 3.31
C GLY A 17 -7.87 -4.25 1.85
N TYR A 18 -8.93 -4.67 1.15
CA TYR A 18 -9.20 -4.27 -0.23
C TYR A 18 -10.14 -3.06 -0.28
N THR A 19 -9.67 -1.86 0.12
CA THR A 19 -10.49 -0.63 0.15
C THR A 19 -11.22 -0.35 -1.17
N ILE A 20 -10.59 -0.59 -2.33
CA ILE A 20 -11.27 -0.42 -3.64
C ILE A 20 -12.52 -1.31 -3.78
N GLU A 21 -12.44 -2.56 -3.33
CA GLU A 21 -13.58 -3.48 -3.39
C GLU A 21 -14.62 -3.15 -2.31
N VAL A 22 -14.21 -2.62 -1.15
CA VAL A 22 -15.16 -2.09 -0.15
C VAL A 22 -16.04 -0.99 -0.76
N GLU A 23 -15.46 -0.09 -1.55
CA GLU A 23 -16.20 1.00 -2.21
C GLU A 23 -17.02 0.56 -3.43
N ILE A 24 -16.81 -0.66 -3.95
CA ILE A 24 -17.63 -1.24 -5.04
C ILE A 24 -18.71 -2.16 -4.47
N HIS A 25 -18.32 -3.11 -3.62
CA HIS A 25 -19.17 -4.12 -3.00
C HIS A 25 -18.50 -4.71 -1.75
N ASP A 26 -18.88 -4.18 -0.59
CA ASP A 26 -18.31 -4.61 0.69
C ASP A 26 -18.73 -6.04 1.10
N GLY A 27 -17.82 -6.73 1.78
CA GLY A 27 -18.03 -8.09 2.26
C GLY A 27 -16.80 -8.68 2.97
N PRO A 28 -16.97 -9.82 3.67
CA PRO A 28 -15.90 -10.41 4.50
C PRO A 28 -14.68 -10.87 3.70
N TYR A 29 -14.81 -11.07 2.38
CA TYR A 29 -13.70 -11.41 1.47
C TYR A 29 -12.72 -10.24 1.24
N ASN A 30 -13.06 -9.02 1.66
CA ASN A 30 -12.18 -7.85 1.59
C ASN A 30 -11.21 -7.75 2.77
N ILE A 31 -11.41 -8.59 3.80
CA ILE A 31 -10.58 -8.61 5.01
C ILE A 31 -9.40 -9.54 4.79
N ILE A 32 -8.19 -8.98 4.83
CA ILE A 32 -6.95 -9.74 4.65
C ILE A 32 -6.19 -9.87 5.97
N LYS A 33 -5.40 -10.94 6.11
CA LYS A 33 -4.50 -11.06 7.25
C LYS A 33 -3.37 -10.05 7.13
N ASN A 34 -3.32 -9.06 8.02
CA ASN A 34 -2.22 -8.11 8.06
C ASN A 34 -0.88 -8.80 8.36
N TRP A 35 0.18 -8.40 7.64
CA TRP A 35 1.54 -8.92 7.78
C TRP A 35 2.46 -7.89 8.45
N ASN A 36 3.63 -8.35 8.89
CA ASN A 36 4.75 -7.45 9.14
C ASN A 36 5.50 -7.22 7.81
N TYR A 37 5.03 -6.29 7.00
CA TYR A 37 5.56 -6.09 5.64
C TYR A 37 7.03 -5.67 5.63
N THR A 38 7.45 -4.75 6.51
CA THR A 38 8.89 -4.43 6.65
C THR A 38 9.69 -5.67 7.05
N GLY A 39 9.17 -6.50 7.95
CA GLY A 39 9.82 -7.76 8.36
C GLY A 39 9.99 -8.75 7.22
N VAL A 40 9.07 -8.79 6.25
CA VAL A 40 9.23 -9.60 5.02
C VAL A 40 10.37 -9.07 4.17
N VAL A 41 10.47 -7.75 4.00
CA VAL A 41 11.55 -7.13 3.22
C VAL A 41 12.91 -7.33 3.92
N GLU A 42 12.96 -7.20 5.24
CA GLU A 42 14.13 -7.51 6.07
C GLU A 42 14.56 -8.98 5.93
N ALA A 43 13.59 -9.91 5.91
CA ALA A 43 13.87 -11.32 5.67
C ALA A 43 14.45 -11.59 4.27
N PHE A 44 13.95 -10.90 3.24
CA PHE A 44 14.54 -10.99 1.88
C PHE A 44 15.91 -10.33 1.77
N HIS A 45 16.16 -9.27 2.54
CA HIS A 45 17.46 -8.62 2.61
C HIS A 45 18.53 -9.58 3.16
N ASN A 46 18.18 -10.42 4.15
CA ASN A 46 19.04 -11.49 4.67
C ASN A 46 20.47 -11.00 5.06
N GLY A 47 20.59 -9.75 5.50
CA GLY A 47 21.87 -9.13 5.84
C GLY A 47 22.79 -8.79 4.66
N GLU A 48 22.33 -8.96 3.42
CA GLU A 48 23.09 -8.74 2.19
C GLU A 48 22.54 -7.57 1.36
N GLY A 49 23.44 -6.72 0.85
CA GLY A 49 23.09 -5.53 0.09
C GLY A 49 22.67 -4.35 0.97
N LYS A 50 21.90 -3.42 0.41
CA LYS A 50 21.49 -2.18 1.08
C LYS A 50 19.97 -2.08 1.10
N CYS A 51 19.41 -2.07 2.30
CA CYS A 51 17.97 -2.01 2.51
C CYS A 51 17.64 -1.05 3.66
N TYR A 52 16.67 -0.19 3.44
CA TYR A 52 16.09 0.68 4.45
C TYR A 52 14.59 0.36 4.55
N THR A 53 14.10 0.10 5.76
CA THR A 53 12.68 -0.11 6.03
C THR A 53 12.19 0.95 7.00
N ALA A 54 10.95 1.42 6.82
CA ALA A 54 10.27 2.31 7.74
C ALA A 54 8.79 1.94 7.85
N LYS A 55 8.23 2.08 9.05
CA LYS A 55 6.77 2.11 9.27
C LYS A 55 6.37 3.51 9.70
N VAL A 56 5.39 4.09 9.03
CA VAL A 56 4.95 5.46 9.29
C VAL A 56 3.44 5.50 9.49
N ARG A 57 3.00 6.32 10.44
CA ARG A 57 1.59 6.56 10.83
C ARG A 57 1.22 8.04 10.80
N THR A 58 2.20 8.91 10.67
CA THR A 58 1.99 10.36 10.67
C THR A 58 2.67 11.00 9.47
N GLU A 59 2.21 12.20 9.11
CA GLU A 59 2.82 13.00 8.06
C GLU A 59 4.30 13.32 8.37
N GLU A 60 4.62 13.60 9.63
CA GLU A 60 5.99 13.89 10.07
C GLU A 60 6.91 12.67 9.91
N GLU A 61 6.43 11.48 10.26
CA GLU A 61 7.17 10.23 10.07
C GLU A 61 7.38 9.94 8.57
N LEU A 62 6.36 10.17 7.74
CA LEU A 62 6.46 9.99 6.29
C LEU A 62 7.48 10.97 5.69
N LYS A 63 7.45 12.25 6.07
CA LYS A 63 8.45 13.25 5.65
C LYS A 63 9.87 12.80 6.01
N LYS A 64 10.11 12.38 7.26
CA LYS A 64 11.41 11.86 7.71
C LYS A 64 11.84 10.62 6.93
N ALA A 65 10.92 9.70 6.64
CA ALA A 65 11.23 8.50 5.87
C ALA A 65 11.60 8.80 4.42
N ILE A 66 10.93 9.78 3.80
CA ILE A 66 11.27 10.28 2.45
C ILE A 66 12.64 10.95 2.46
N GLU A 67 12.91 11.84 3.42
CA GLU A 67 14.22 12.48 3.58
C GLU A 67 15.35 11.45 3.79
N ALA A 68 15.10 10.45 4.63
CA ALA A 68 16.04 9.34 4.85
C ALA A 68 16.30 8.54 3.56
N SER A 69 15.25 8.31 2.76
CA SER A 69 15.33 7.57 1.49
C SER A 69 16.04 8.36 0.39
N LEU A 70 15.91 9.69 0.37
CA LEU A 70 16.56 10.56 -0.61
C LEU A 70 17.98 11.00 -0.19
N GLY A 71 18.30 10.91 1.10
CA GLY A 71 19.60 11.29 1.65
C GLY A 71 20.45 10.06 2.03
N PRO A 72 20.53 9.71 3.32
CA PRO A 72 21.44 8.66 3.80
C PRO A 72 21.22 7.27 3.18
N ASN A 73 20.00 6.96 2.72
CA ASN A 73 19.65 5.67 2.14
C ASN A 73 19.39 5.72 0.62
N LYS A 74 19.83 6.79 -0.08
CA LYS A 74 19.61 6.96 -1.54
C LYS A 74 20.18 5.84 -2.40
N ASP A 75 21.18 5.12 -1.88
CA ASP A 75 21.84 4.00 -2.54
C ASP A 75 21.33 2.63 -2.04
N SER A 76 20.14 2.60 -1.42
CA SER A 76 19.50 1.42 -0.85
C SER A 76 18.12 1.21 -1.48
N LEU A 77 17.63 -0.04 -1.48
CA LEU A 77 16.19 -0.25 -1.59
C LEU A 77 15.52 0.37 -0.36
N CYS A 78 14.56 1.27 -0.56
CA CYS A 78 13.81 1.90 0.51
C CYS A 78 12.37 1.40 0.50
N PHE A 79 11.91 0.80 1.60
CA PHE A 79 10.55 0.29 1.74
C PHE A 79 9.84 0.98 2.90
N ILE A 80 8.81 1.76 2.57
CA ILE A 80 8.05 2.56 3.52
C ILE A 80 6.63 2.00 3.61
N GLU A 81 6.31 1.36 4.73
CA GLU A 81 4.96 0.93 5.08
C GLU A 81 4.19 2.13 5.65
N VAL A 82 3.26 2.67 4.86
CA VAL A 82 2.41 3.81 5.23
C VAL A 82 1.09 3.28 5.76
N ILE A 83 0.85 3.46 7.05
CA ILE A 83 -0.32 2.93 7.74
C ILE A 83 -1.41 4.01 7.73
N VAL A 84 -2.53 3.71 7.08
CA VAL A 84 -3.68 4.60 6.95
C VAL A 84 -4.96 3.91 7.42
N HIS A 85 -6.01 4.67 7.65
CA HIS A 85 -7.31 4.10 8.00
C HIS A 85 -7.94 3.40 6.77
N LYS A 86 -8.73 2.35 6.98
CA LYS A 86 -9.36 1.59 5.88
C LYS A 86 -10.26 2.43 4.97
N ASP A 87 -10.88 3.46 5.54
CA ASP A 87 -11.82 4.38 4.88
C ASP A 87 -11.13 5.68 4.40
N ASP A 88 -9.81 5.81 4.59
CA ASP A 88 -9.04 6.96 4.12
C ASP A 88 -8.65 6.75 2.65
N THR A 89 -9.57 7.15 1.76
CA THR A 89 -9.42 7.01 0.31
C THR A 89 -9.85 8.28 -0.42
N SER A 90 -9.52 8.35 -1.72
CA SER A 90 -9.80 9.53 -2.54
C SER A 90 -11.29 9.67 -2.83
N LYS A 91 -11.76 10.92 -3.00
CA LYS A 91 -13.17 11.20 -3.33
C LYS A 91 -13.56 10.63 -4.70
N GLU A 92 -12.60 10.57 -5.61
CA GLU A 92 -12.73 10.01 -6.94
C GLU A 92 -13.04 8.50 -6.87
N LEU A 93 -12.41 7.78 -5.92
CA LEU A 93 -12.70 6.36 -5.72
C LEU A 93 -14.14 6.15 -5.25
N LEU A 94 -14.63 6.96 -4.32
CA LEU A 94 -16.00 6.87 -3.81
C LEU A 94 -17.03 7.06 -4.93
N GLU A 95 -16.83 8.08 -5.77
CA GLU A 95 -17.72 8.37 -6.89
C GLU A 95 -17.67 7.25 -7.94
N TRP A 96 -16.46 6.85 -8.33
CA TRP A 96 -16.25 5.83 -9.34
C TRP A 96 -16.75 4.44 -8.89
N GLY A 97 -16.50 4.06 -7.63
CA GLY A 97 -16.89 2.78 -7.05
C GLY A 97 -18.41 2.56 -7.11
N SER A 98 -19.19 3.58 -6.75
CA SER A 98 -20.66 3.53 -6.84
C SER A 98 -21.16 3.28 -8.27
N ARG A 99 -20.53 3.91 -9.27
CA ARG A 99 -20.90 3.78 -10.68
C ARG A 99 -20.57 2.40 -11.22
N VAL A 100 -19.40 1.87 -10.85
CA VAL A 100 -18.98 0.51 -11.21
C VAL A 100 -19.90 -0.53 -10.59
N SER A 101 -20.25 -0.37 -9.32
CA SER A 101 -21.19 -1.24 -8.62
C SER A 101 -22.55 -1.32 -9.32
N ALA A 102 -23.13 -0.17 -9.68
CA ALA A 102 -24.40 -0.09 -10.40
C ALA A 102 -24.33 -0.71 -11.81
N ALA A 103 -23.22 -0.49 -12.53
CA ALA A 103 -23.04 -1.04 -13.87
C ALA A 103 -22.89 -2.58 -13.85
N ASN A 104 -22.20 -3.12 -12.85
CA ASN A 104 -21.95 -4.56 -12.69
C ASN A 104 -23.19 -5.32 -12.21
N SER A 105 -24.03 -4.70 -11.38
CA SER A 105 -25.22 -5.32 -10.78
C SER A 105 -26.52 -5.09 -11.57
N ARG A 106 -26.45 -4.44 -12.74
CA ARG A 106 -27.64 -4.17 -13.55
C ARG A 106 -28.39 -5.46 -13.89
N PRO A 107 -29.73 -5.47 -13.85
CA PRO A 107 -30.51 -6.66 -14.19
C PRO A 107 -30.28 -7.06 -15.66
N PRO A 108 -30.45 -8.35 -16.00
CA PRO A 108 -30.44 -8.80 -17.39
C PRO A 108 -31.41 -7.98 -18.25
N ASN A 109 -31.02 -7.65 -19.47
CA ASN A 109 -31.92 -6.98 -20.41
C ASN A 109 -32.99 -7.99 -20.85
N PRO A 110 -34.29 -7.73 -20.61
CA PRO A 110 -35.36 -8.68 -20.96
C PRO A 110 -35.71 -8.71 -22.45
N GLN A 111 -34.96 -8.03 -23.31
CA GLN A 111 -35.15 -7.99 -24.77
C GLN A 111 -34.48 -9.17 -25.47
#